data_AF-A0A2H1CTE0-F1
#
_entry.id   AF-A0A2H1CTE0-F1
#
_cell.length_a   1.000
_cell.length_b   1.000
_cell.length_c   1.000
_cell.angle_alpha   90.00
_cell.angle_beta   90.00
_cell.angle_gamma   90.00
#
_symmetry.space_group_name_H-M   'P 1'
#
loop_
_entity.id
_entity.type
_entity.pdbx_description
1 polymer ?
#
loop_
_entity_poly.entity_id
_entity_poly.type
_entity_poly.pdbx_seq_one_letter_code
_entity_poly.pdbx_strand_id
1 'polypeptide(L)'
;MYGLLIVGVQHFVETCYGLECWLRIVEKAGLDSTTYQTQNVYSETIIERVLKALSEEKGLCVNDLSYRSGLYFVTFTTQYGYAKLLRVQGRDFLNFLRNLDNLHEHLRFSYPKIRPPSFFVKSQTKDRIELVYSSKRMGFSHYVCGQLVAIAKQFFDLDIEVKFLGHEKEGLVNHFTYEITHQEKSWEGTEVDYEEQGPSEWSTTIQEDEFFPLFSFFLVLSRELCIKKASVSFSNLDKHIQGAHFCDKFLIARPYIDITFESVSFLERCNSSN
;
A
#
# COMPACT_ATOMS: atom_id res chain seq x y z
N MET A 1 13.23 10.52 2.70
CA MET A 1 12.52 9.87 1.57
C MET A 1 13.54 9.40 0.54
N TYR A 2 13.34 8.24 -0.10
CA TYR A 2 14.26 7.76 -1.15
C TYR A 2 14.18 8.62 -2.41
N GLY A 3 15.32 8.76 -3.10
CA GLY A 3 15.44 9.52 -4.33
C GLY A 3 14.60 8.96 -5.48
N LEU A 4 14.16 7.69 -5.44
CA LEU A 4 13.27 7.13 -6.46
C LEU A 4 12.03 7.99 -6.71
N LEU A 5 11.41 8.51 -5.64
CA LEU A 5 10.26 9.40 -5.76
C LEU A 5 10.65 10.76 -6.33
N ILE A 6 11.80 11.31 -5.91
CA ILE A 6 12.28 12.63 -6.36
C ILE A 6 12.66 12.59 -7.84
N VAL A 7 13.38 11.55 -8.27
CA VAL A 7 13.72 11.31 -9.68
C VAL A 7 12.46 11.15 -10.52
N GLY A 8 11.42 10.50 -9.99
CA GLY A 8 10.11 10.43 -10.66
C GLY A 8 9.47 11.81 -10.87
N VAL A 9 9.51 12.69 -9.86
CA VAL A 9 9.02 14.08 -10.00
C VAL A 9 9.89 14.88 -10.96
N GLN A 10 11.21 14.76 -10.88
CA GLN A 10 12.14 15.39 -11.82
C GLN A 10 11.81 14.99 -13.25
N HIS A 11 11.66 13.69 -13.51
CA HIS A 11 11.34 13.17 -14.84
C HIS A 11 9.98 13.66 -15.36
N PHE A 12 8.98 13.76 -14.47
CA PHE A 12 7.70 14.40 -14.78
C PHE A 12 7.87 15.86 -15.21
N VAL A 13 8.64 16.65 -14.44
CA VAL A 13 8.84 18.08 -14.75
C VAL A 13 9.60 18.26 -16.05
N GLU A 14 10.70 17.53 -16.24
CA GLU A 14 11.54 17.62 -17.43
C GLU A 14 10.75 17.23 -18.69
N THR A 15 9.92 16.20 -18.61
CA THR A 15 9.13 15.72 -19.76
C THR A 15 7.97 16.66 -20.09
N CYS A 16 7.25 17.15 -19.07
CA CYS A 16 6.06 17.98 -19.29
C CYS A 16 6.37 19.47 -19.48
N TYR A 17 7.45 19.97 -18.89
CA TYR A 17 7.75 21.41 -18.81
C TYR A 17 9.19 21.77 -19.22
N GLY A 18 10.04 20.79 -19.52
CA GLY A 18 11.42 20.98 -19.98
C GLY A 18 12.44 21.14 -18.86
N LEU A 19 13.70 20.89 -19.20
CA LEU A 19 14.85 21.01 -18.28
C LEU A 19 14.99 22.42 -17.69
N GLU A 20 14.77 23.45 -18.49
CA GLU A 20 14.84 24.85 -18.03
C GLU A 20 13.83 25.15 -16.91
N CYS A 21 12.65 24.52 -16.97
CA CYS A 21 11.68 24.64 -15.89
C CYS A 21 12.17 23.94 -14.62
N TRP A 22 12.72 22.73 -14.74
CA TRP A 22 13.32 22.01 -13.62
C TRP A 22 14.39 22.84 -12.90
N LEU A 23 15.33 23.43 -13.63
CA LEU A 23 16.41 24.23 -13.04
C LEU A 23 15.86 25.45 -12.28
N ARG A 24 14.90 26.18 -12.85
CA ARG A 24 14.27 27.33 -12.18
C ARG A 24 13.50 26.93 -10.93
N ILE A 25 12.72 25.84 -10.96
CA ILE A 25 11.95 25.43 -9.78
C ILE A 25 12.85 24.89 -8.67
N VAL A 26 13.99 24.26 -8.99
CA VAL A 26 14.98 23.80 -8.01
C VAL A 26 15.60 24.99 -7.29
N GLU A 27 16.00 26.02 -8.03
CA GLU A 27 16.50 27.29 -7.47
C GLU A 27 15.44 27.97 -6.61
N LYS A 28 14.22 28.16 -7.14
CA LYS A 28 13.10 28.78 -6.42
C LYS A 28 12.68 27.99 -5.19
N ALA A 29 12.77 26.67 -5.25
CA ALA A 29 12.53 25.80 -4.11
C ALA A 29 13.61 25.93 -3.03
N GLY A 30 14.79 26.50 -3.32
CA GLY A 30 15.93 26.65 -2.42
C GLY A 30 16.68 25.32 -2.20
N LEU A 31 16.80 24.51 -3.25
CA LEU A 31 17.45 23.20 -3.21
C LEU A 31 18.88 23.29 -3.77
N ASP A 32 19.85 22.74 -3.05
CA ASP A 32 21.27 22.82 -3.42
C ASP A 32 21.65 21.86 -4.57
N SER A 33 20.79 20.90 -4.89
CA SER A 33 21.05 19.84 -5.87
C SER A 33 20.00 19.79 -6.96
N THR A 34 20.46 19.78 -8.21
CA THR A 34 19.63 19.64 -9.42
C THR A 34 19.49 18.19 -9.87
N THR A 35 20.27 17.27 -9.30
CA THR A 35 20.28 15.84 -9.66
C THR A 35 20.14 14.98 -8.42
N TYR A 36 19.36 13.91 -8.54
CA TYR A 36 19.05 12.98 -7.45
C TYR A 36 19.35 11.54 -7.85
N GLN A 37 19.80 10.73 -6.89
CA GLN A 37 20.08 9.31 -7.08
C GLN A 37 18.99 8.48 -6.41
N THR A 38 18.46 7.48 -7.10
CA THR A 38 17.29 6.71 -6.64
C THR A 38 17.52 6.00 -5.30
N GLN A 39 18.74 5.49 -5.08
CA GLN A 39 19.18 4.73 -3.91
C GLN A 39 19.52 5.60 -2.68
N ASN A 40 19.60 6.92 -2.83
CA ASN A 40 19.93 7.82 -1.71
C ASN A 40 18.70 8.28 -0.94
N VAL A 41 18.89 8.65 0.32
CA VAL A 41 17.83 9.20 1.18
C VAL A 41 18.00 10.70 1.31
N TYR A 42 16.92 11.43 1.05
CA TYR A 42 16.85 12.88 1.07
C TYR A 42 15.78 13.38 2.05
N SER A 43 15.74 14.70 2.29
CA SER A 43 14.69 15.34 3.09
C SER A 43 13.28 15.02 2.56
N GLU A 44 12.31 14.84 3.46
CA GLU A 44 10.92 14.60 3.08
C GLU A 44 10.24 15.85 2.50
N THR A 45 10.82 17.04 2.70
CA THR A 45 10.26 18.32 2.22
C THR A 45 10.54 18.62 0.74
N ILE A 46 11.41 17.85 0.07
CA ILE A 46 11.87 18.18 -1.29
C ILE A 46 10.71 18.16 -2.29
N ILE A 47 9.93 17.08 -2.33
CA ILE A 47 8.82 16.96 -3.30
C ILE A 47 7.78 18.05 -3.09
N GLU A 48 7.44 18.36 -1.84
CA GLU A 48 6.49 19.44 -1.51
C GLU A 48 7.01 20.80 -2.01
N ARG A 49 8.28 21.13 -1.74
CA ARG A 49 8.89 22.38 -2.20
C ARG A 49 8.95 22.47 -3.72
N VAL A 50 9.30 21.38 -4.40
CA VAL A 50 9.32 21.29 -5.87
C VAL A 50 7.92 21.50 -6.46
N LEU A 51 6.91 20.80 -5.96
CA LEU A 51 5.54 20.93 -6.46
C LEU A 51 4.95 22.32 -6.18
N LYS A 52 5.29 22.92 -5.03
CA LYS A 52 4.91 24.31 -4.72
C LYS A 52 5.57 25.30 -5.67
N ALA A 53 6.88 25.19 -5.89
CA ALA A 53 7.60 26.06 -6.82
C ALA A 53 7.06 25.94 -8.26
N LEU A 54 6.76 24.71 -8.70
CA LEU A 54 6.15 24.42 -10.00
C LEU A 54 4.73 24.99 -10.11
N SER A 55 3.92 24.86 -9.06
CA SER A 55 2.58 25.45 -8.98
C SER A 55 2.63 26.96 -9.18
N GLU A 56 3.53 27.64 -8.47
CA GLU A 56 3.70 29.08 -8.60
C GLU A 56 4.29 29.51 -9.97
N GLU A 57 5.13 28.68 -10.60
CA GLU A 57 5.67 28.97 -11.94
C GLU A 57 4.61 28.77 -13.05
N LYS A 58 3.74 27.77 -12.92
CA LYS A 58 2.77 27.40 -13.97
C LYS A 58 1.35 27.89 -13.72
N GLY A 59 1.06 28.43 -12.54
CA GLY A 59 -0.29 28.84 -12.14
C GLY A 59 -1.25 27.65 -12.02
N LEU A 60 -0.75 26.46 -11.71
CA LEU A 60 -1.54 25.23 -11.59
C LEU A 60 -1.74 24.85 -10.13
N CYS A 61 -2.85 24.18 -9.80
CA CYS A 61 -3.09 23.68 -8.45
C CYS A 61 -2.06 22.60 -8.07
N VAL A 62 -1.53 22.65 -6.85
CA VAL A 62 -0.59 21.65 -6.31
C VAL A 62 -1.19 20.25 -6.34
N ASN A 63 -2.49 20.13 -6.07
CA ASN A 63 -3.19 18.84 -6.09
C ASN A 63 -3.24 18.24 -7.50
N ASP A 64 -3.48 19.06 -8.53
CA ASP A 64 -3.48 18.62 -9.92
C ASP A 64 -2.08 18.21 -10.38
N LEU A 65 -1.06 18.97 -9.99
CA LEU A 65 0.34 18.62 -10.25
C LEU A 65 0.74 17.33 -9.55
N SER A 66 0.31 17.14 -8.30
CA SER A 66 0.52 15.93 -7.53
C SER A 66 -0.14 14.73 -8.22
N TYR A 67 -1.38 14.86 -8.67
CA TYR A 67 -2.11 13.84 -9.42
C TYR A 67 -1.40 13.47 -10.73
N ARG A 68 -1.01 14.47 -11.54
CA ARG A 68 -0.27 14.26 -12.79
C ARG A 68 1.10 13.62 -12.57
N SER A 69 1.78 14.01 -11.51
CA SER A 69 3.04 13.38 -11.11
C SER A 69 2.85 11.91 -10.71
N GLY A 70 1.72 11.58 -10.06
CA GLY A 70 1.33 10.19 -9.74
C GLY A 70 1.11 9.35 -10.98
N LEU A 71 0.36 9.86 -11.97
CA LEU A 71 0.17 9.20 -13.27
C LEU A 71 1.52 8.92 -13.94
N TYR A 72 2.38 9.93 -14.00
CA TYR A 72 3.67 9.85 -14.66
C TYR A 72 4.65 8.90 -13.94
N PHE A 73 4.54 8.79 -12.62
CA PHE A 73 5.40 7.90 -11.82
C PHE A 73 5.23 6.43 -12.18
N VAL A 74 4.02 5.99 -12.53
CA VAL A 74 3.76 4.60 -12.96
C VAL A 74 4.47 4.32 -14.29
N THR A 75 4.39 5.24 -15.24
CA THR A 75 5.12 5.17 -16.51
C THR A 75 6.63 5.14 -16.28
N PHE A 76 7.15 6.05 -15.45
CA PHE A 76 8.56 6.13 -15.09
C PHE A 76 9.05 4.81 -14.46
N THR A 77 8.36 4.31 -13.43
CA THR A 77 8.78 3.07 -12.75
C THR A 77 8.72 1.85 -13.64
N THR A 78 7.75 1.79 -14.56
CA THR A 78 7.67 0.75 -15.59
C THR A 78 8.93 0.76 -16.46
N GLN A 79 9.31 1.93 -16.99
CA GLN A 79 10.51 2.11 -17.82
C GLN A 79 11.81 1.89 -17.03
N TYR A 80 11.82 2.20 -15.74
CA TYR A 80 12.94 1.97 -14.82
C TYR A 80 13.12 0.48 -14.46
N GLY A 81 12.25 -0.42 -14.95
CA GLY A 81 12.40 -1.87 -14.80
C GLY A 81 11.48 -2.51 -13.76
N TYR A 82 10.58 -1.76 -13.12
CA TYR A 82 9.62 -2.31 -12.15
C TYR A 82 8.36 -2.92 -12.79
N ALA A 83 8.25 -2.92 -14.13
CA ALA A 83 7.09 -3.43 -14.86
C ALA A 83 6.71 -4.86 -14.44
N LYS A 84 7.69 -5.77 -14.37
CA LYS A 84 7.46 -7.16 -13.95
C LYS A 84 7.01 -7.24 -12.50
N LEU A 85 7.63 -6.45 -11.62
CA LEU A 85 7.29 -6.43 -10.19
C LEU A 85 5.86 -5.94 -9.96
N LEU A 86 5.40 -4.93 -10.71
CA LEU A 86 4.02 -4.44 -10.67
C LEU A 86 3.03 -5.48 -11.22
N ARG A 87 3.36 -6.13 -12.35
CA ARG A 87 2.48 -7.10 -13.00
C ARG A 87 2.20 -8.35 -12.16
N VAL A 88 3.15 -8.79 -11.32
CA VAL A 88 3.00 -10.02 -10.53
C VAL A 88 2.19 -9.85 -9.24
N GLN A 89 1.80 -8.62 -8.86
CA GLN A 89 1.09 -8.40 -7.59
C GLN A 89 -0.36 -8.88 -7.61
N GLY A 90 -1.00 -9.01 -8.77
CA GLY A 90 -2.40 -9.43 -8.85
C GLY A 90 -2.80 -9.85 -10.25
N ARG A 91 -3.72 -10.82 -10.34
CA ARG A 91 -4.33 -11.25 -11.61
C ARG A 91 -5.30 -10.18 -12.12
N ASP A 92 -6.06 -9.59 -11.21
CA ASP A 92 -6.97 -8.47 -11.40
C ASP A 92 -6.59 -7.28 -10.49
N PHE A 93 -7.26 -6.14 -10.70
CA PHE A 93 -6.96 -4.89 -10.01
C PHE A 93 -7.24 -4.96 -8.50
N LEU A 94 -8.29 -5.66 -8.07
CA LEU A 94 -8.63 -5.82 -6.66
C LEU A 94 -7.55 -6.62 -5.92
N ASN A 95 -7.12 -7.74 -6.49
CA ASN A 95 -6.03 -8.55 -5.97
C ASN A 95 -4.70 -7.77 -5.96
N PHE A 96 -4.49 -6.88 -6.94
CA PHE A 96 -3.36 -5.96 -6.91
C PHE A 96 -3.43 -5.00 -5.71
N LEU A 97 -4.60 -4.40 -5.41
CA LEU A 97 -4.78 -3.52 -4.26
C LEU A 97 -4.51 -4.25 -2.93
N ARG A 98 -5.00 -5.49 -2.80
CA ARG A 98 -4.77 -6.33 -1.60
C ARG A 98 -3.28 -6.67 -1.41
N ASN A 99 -2.53 -6.84 -2.49
CA ASN A 99 -1.10 -7.17 -2.46
C ASN A 99 -0.15 -5.96 -2.47
N LEU A 100 -0.65 -4.73 -2.45
CA LEU A 100 0.17 -3.53 -2.60
C LEU A 100 1.17 -3.35 -1.44
N ASP A 101 0.84 -3.85 -0.24
CA ASP A 101 1.79 -3.87 0.88
C ASP A 101 2.92 -4.88 0.66
N ASN A 102 2.64 -6.04 0.07
CA ASN A 102 3.65 -7.04 -0.29
C ASN A 102 4.64 -6.50 -1.33
N LEU A 103 4.16 -5.76 -2.34
CA LEU A 103 5.00 -5.03 -3.29
C LEU A 103 6.03 -4.15 -2.57
N HIS A 104 5.58 -3.39 -1.57
CA HIS A 104 6.46 -2.53 -0.79
C HIS A 104 7.45 -3.28 0.09
N GLU A 105 7.07 -4.45 0.61
CA GLU A 105 7.98 -5.33 1.33
C GLU A 105 9.06 -5.89 0.41
N HIS A 106 8.73 -6.28 -0.83
CA HIS A 106 9.72 -6.65 -1.84
C HIS A 106 10.70 -5.52 -2.16
N LEU A 107 10.23 -4.26 -2.18
CA LEU A 107 11.11 -3.12 -2.39
C LEU A 107 12.14 -2.93 -1.27
N ARG A 108 11.94 -3.50 -0.07
CA ARG A 108 12.93 -3.42 1.03
C ARG A 108 14.26 -4.10 0.70
N PHE A 109 14.26 -5.11 -0.18
CA PHE A 109 15.50 -5.75 -0.62
C PHE A 109 16.41 -4.75 -1.35
N SER A 110 15.82 -3.85 -2.13
CA SER A 110 16.56 -2.78 -2.83
C SER A 110 16.67 -1.49 -2.02
N TYR A 111 15.71 -1.22 -1.14
CA TYR A 111 15.61 0.00 -0.35
C TYR A 111 15.43 -0.32 1.15
N PRO A 112 16.49 -0.75 1.87
CA PRO A 112 16.35 -1.31 3.22
C PRO A 112 15.74 -0.37 4.26
N LYS A 113 15.86 0.96 4.07
CA LYS A 113 15.35 1.99 4.99
C LYS A 113 14.00 2.54 4.53
N ILE A 114 13.32 1.88 3.59
CA ILE A 114 12.08 2.41 3.03
C ILE A 114 11.04 2.45 4.14
N ARG A 115 10.26 3.53 4.15
CA ARG A 115 9.08 3.66 5.00
C ARG A 115 7.88 3.71 4.06
N PRO A 116 7.37 2.53 3.64
CA PRO A 116 6.26 2.49 2.72
C PRO A 116 4.98 2.93 3.42
N PRO A 117 3.99 3.43 2.66
CA PRO A 117 2.62 3.47 3.15
C PRO A 117 2.05 2.05 3.37
N SER A 118 0.81 1.99 3.84
CA SER A 118 0.01 0.76 3.88
C SER A 118 -1.30 1.00 3.13
N PHE A 119 -1.76 -0.01 2.40
CA PHE A 119 -3.00 0.00 1.65
C PHE A 119 -3.90 -1.13 2.12
N PHE A 120 -5.18 -0.83 2.29
CA PHE A 120 -6.15 -1.81 2.74
C PHE A 120 -7.51 -1.58 2.08
N VAL A 121 -8.08 -2.65 1.53
CA VAL A 121 -9.44 -2.62 0.97
C VAL A 121 -10.41 -2.76 2.14
N LYS A 122 -11.03 -1.63 2.52
CA LYS A 122 -12.01 -1.59 3.60
C LYS A 122 -13.31 -2.23 3.17
N SER A 123 -13.84 -1.94 2.00
CA SER A 123 -15.06 -2.61 1.55
C SER A 123 -15.06 -2.77 0.04
N GLN A 124 -15.83 -3.76 -0.43
CA GLN A 124 -16.03 -4.02 -1.83
C GLN A 124 -17.50 -4.35 -2.05
N THR A 125 -18.11 -3.72 -3.04
CA THR A 125 -19.40 -4.11 -3.61
C THR A 125 -19.23 -4.32 -5.11
N LYS A 126 -20.32 -4.67 -5.81
CA LYS A 126 -20.30 -4.78 -7.27
C LYS A 126 -19.87 -3.48 -7.93
N ASP A 127 -20.28 -2.32 -7.44
CA ASP A 127 -20.03 -1.06 -8.15
C ASP A 127 -18.82 -0.25 -7.61
N ARG A 128 -18.37 -0.52 -6.37
CA ARG A 128 -17.35 0.29 -5.71
C ARG A 128 -16.36 -0.51 -4.85
N ILE A 129 -15.15 0.02 -4.76
CA ILE A 129 -14.12 -0.40 -3.80
C ILE A 129 -13.82 0.80 -2.88
N GLU A 130 -13.87 0.58 -1.57
CA GLU A 130 -13.40 1.54 -0.57
C GLU A 130 -11.97 1.17 -0.16
N LEU A 131 -11.00 1.99 -0.54
CA LEU A 131 -9.58 1.78 -0.28
C LEU A 131 -9.08 2.78 0.76
N VAL A 132 -8.37 2.29 1.77
CA VAL A 132 -7.71 3.11 2.79
C VAL A 132 -6.21 3.13 2.52
N TYR A 133 -5.68 4.33 2.29
CA TYR A 133 -4.25 4.62 2.18
C TYR A 133 -3.75 5.22 3.49
N SER A 134 -2.80 4.55 4.13
CA SER A 134 -2.28 4.92 5.44
C SER A 134 -0.81 5.33 5.35
N SER A 135 -0.47 6.53 5.79
CA SER A 135 0.90 7.05 5.70
C SER A 135 1.23 8.04 6.82
N LYS A 136 2.49 8.00 7.26
CA LYS A 136 3.04 9.06 8.13
C LYS A 136 3.23 10.38 7.38
N ARG A 137 3.28 10.34 6.04
CA ARG A 137 3.47 11.53 5.19
C ARG A 137 2.12 12.15 4.83
N MET A 138 2.06 13.47 4.94
CA MET A 138 0.98 14.30 4.39
C MET A 138 1.29 14.73 2.95
N GLY A 139 0.26 15.08 2.18
CA GLY A 139 0.42 15.69 0.84
C GLY A 139 0.52 14.73 -0.34
N PHE A 140 0.46 13.41 -0.12
CA PHE A 140 0.52 12.40 -1.19
C PHE A 140 -0.86 11.87 -1.62
N SER A 141 -1.95 12.43 -1.10
CA SER A 141 -3.29 11.89 -1.35
C SER A 141 -3.68 11.91 -2.83
N HIS A 142 -3.43 13.03 -3.53
CA HIS A 142 -3.71 13.16 -4.96
C HIS A 142 -2.69 12.41 -5.83
N TYR A 143 -1.44 12.32 -5.37
CA TYR A 143 -0.40 11.51 -6.00
C TYR A 143 -0.80 10.04 -6.07
N VAL A 144 -1.31 9.49 -4.97
CA VAL A 144 -1.83 8.12 -4.92
C VAL A 144 -3.01 7.92 -5.87
N CYS A 145 -3.95 8.87 -5.96
CA CYS A 145 -5.04 8.79 -6.94
C CYS A 145 -4.50 8.64 -8.37
N GLY A 146 -3.51 9.44 -8.75
CA GLY A 146 -2.88 9.36 -10.06
C GLY A 146 -2.21 8.00 -10.30
N GLN A 147 -1.52 7.46 -9.29
CA GLN A 147 -0.91 6.13 -9.39
C GLN A 147 -1.96 5.04 -9.60
N LEU A 148 -3.06 5.05 -8.83
CA LEU A 148 -4.13 4.06 -8.95
C LEU A 148 -4.75 4.06 -10.35
N VAL A 149 -5.08 5.24 -10.88
CA VAL A 149 -5.64 5.40 -12.23
C VAL A 149 -4.67 4.90 -13.30
N ALA A 150 -3.40 5.28 -13.23
CA ALA A 150 -2.41 4.84 -14.20
C ALA A 150 -2.14 3.32 -14.12
N ILE A 151 -2.11 2.74 -12.92
CA ILE A 151 -1.94 1.29 -12.75
C ILE A 151 -3.13 0.54 -13.33
N ALA A 152 -4.36 0.96 -12.99
CA ALA A 152 -5.58 0.35 -13.50
C ALA A 152 -5.60 0.34 -15.03
N LYS A 153 -5.30 1.48 -15.65
CA LYS A 153 -5.27 1.58 -17.11
C LYS A 153 -4.13 0.79 -17.74
N GLN A 154 -2.92 0.90 -17.20
CA GLN A 154 -1.73 0.34 -17.85
C GLN A 154 -1.59 -1.19 -17.67
N PHE A 155 -2.02 -1.75 -16.54
CA PHE A 155 -1.80 -3.16 -16.21
C PHE A 155 -3.07 -4.01 -16.29
N PHE A 156 -4.24 -3.40 -16.23
CA PHE A 156 -5.53 -4.10 -16.20
C PHE A 156 -6.50 -3.62 -17.30
N ASP A 157 -6.13 -2.63 -18.11
CA ASP A 157 -6.98 -1.98 -19.11
C ASP A 157 -8.32 -1.48 -18.54
N LEU A 158 -8.31 -0.99 -17.30
CA LEU A 158 -9.48 -0.48 -16.61
C LEU A 158 -9.48 1.05 -16.55
N ASP A 159 -10.58 1.65 -17.00
CA ASP A 159 -10.86 3.08 -16.83
C ASP A 159 -11.65 3.30 -15.53
N ILE A 160 -10.90 3.66 -14.48
CA ILE A 160 -11.44 3.86 -13.13
C ILE A 160 -11.59 5.35 -12.79
N GLU A 161 -12.53 5.65 -11.91
CA GLU A 161 -12.63 6.93 -11.21
C GLU A 161 -12.25 6.73 -9.74
N VAL A 162 -11.39 7.61 -9.20
CA VAL A 162 -10.94 7.55 -7.81
C VAL A 162 -11.38 8.83 -7.11
N LYS A 163 -12.35 8.72 -6.22
CA LYS A 163 -12.91 9.84 -5.45
C LYS A 163 -12.39 9.81 -4.01
N PHE A 164 -11.90 10.95 -3.54
CA PHE A 164 -11.51 11.11 -2.15
C PHE A 164 -12.74 11.25 -1.25
N LEU A 165 -12.87 10.39 -0.23
CA LEU A 165 -13.99 10.39 0.71
C LEU A 165 -13.68 11.11 2.02
N GLY A 166 -12.47 10.98 2.54
CA GLY A 166 -12.14 11.55 3.84
C GLY A 166 -10.71 11.30 4.30
N HIS A 167 -10.30 12.06 5.31
CA HIS A 167 -9.00 11.96 5.97
C HIS A 167 -9.20 11.90 7.48
N GLU A 168 -8.61 10.90 8.11
CA GLU A 168 -8.57 10.71 9.55
C GLU A 168 -7.11 10.61 10.00
N LYS A 169 -6.82 11.11 11.20
CA LYS A 169 -5.48 11.05 11.78
C LYS A 169 -5.51 10.25 13.06
N GLU A 170 -4.74 9.18 13.09
CA GLU A 170 -4.57 8.30 14.24
C GLU A 170 -3.11 8.36 14.70
N GLY A 171 -2.86 9.06 15.81
CA GLY A 171 -1.51 9.31 16.31
C GLY A 171 -0.62 10.04 15.28
N LEU A 172 0.38 9.33 14.74
CA LEU A 172 1.31 9.83 13.72
C LEU A 172 0.97 9.37 12.29
N VAL A 173 -0.11 8.61 12.11
CA VAL A 173 -0.52 8.03 10.83
C VAL A 173 -1.75 8.78 10.33
N ASN A 174 -1.79 9.00 9.03
CA ASN A 174 -2.91 9.61 8.33
C ASN A 174 -3.55 8.55 7.45
N HIS A 175 -4.86 8.39 7.59
CA HIS A 175 -5.69 7.48 6.82
C HIS A 175 -6.51 8.28 5.83
N PHE A 176 -6.32 8.02 4.54
CA PHE A 176 -7.08 8.63 3.45
C PHE A 176 -7.96 7.56 2.83
N THR A 177 -9.26 7.82 2.79
CA THR A 177 -10.25 6.89 2.25
C THR A 177 -10.63 7.32 0.84
N TYR A 178 -10.59 6.38 -0.09
CA TYR A 178 -10.98 6.56 -1.47
C TYR A 178 -12.11 5.63 -1.85
N GLU A 179 -13.03 6.12 -2.68
CA GLU A 179 -13.97 5.31 -3.43
C GLU A 179 -13.43 5.13 -4.84
N ILE A 180 -13.36 3.88 -5.30
CA ILE A 180 -12.93 3.53 -6.64
C ILE A 180 -14.12 2.89 -7.37
N THR A 181 -14.48 3.47 -8.51
CA THR A 181 -15.53 2.98 -9.40
C THR A 181 -14.96 2.78 -10.79
N HIS A 182 -15.62 2.01 -11.65
CA HIS A 182 -15.24 1.84 -13.05
C HIS A 182 -16.47 1.88 -13.96
N GLN A 183 -16.27 2.24 -15.23
CA GLN A 183 -17.38 2.44 -16.16
C GLN A 183 -18.16 1.15 -16.47
N GLU A 184 -17.54 -0.02 -16.29
CA GLU A 184 -18.12 -1.34 -16.58
C GLU A 184 -18.76 -2.01 -15.34
N LYS A 185 -19.45 -1.26 -14.47
CA LYS A 185 -20.48 -1.68 -13.49
C LYS A 185 -20.30 -2.93 -12.59
N SER A 186 -19.22 -3.70 -12.63
CA SER A 186 -19.07 -4.86 -11.74
C SER A 186 -17.61 -5.15 -11.40
N TRP A 187 -17.27 -5.03 -10.12
CA TRP A 187 -16.13 -5.64 -9.44
C TRP A 187 -16.48 -7.03 -8.91
N GLU A 188 -17.57 -7.65 -9.41
CA GLU A 188 -17.72 -9.09 -9.24
C GLU A 188 -16.43 -9.70 -9.76
N GLY A 189 -15.72 -10.36 -8.86
CA GLY A 189 -14.60 -11.16 -9.27
C GLY A 189 -15.10 -12.05 -10.39
N THR A 190 -14.24 -12.32 -11.35
CA THR A 190 -14.23 -13.69 -11.87
C THR A 190 -13.79 -14.57 -10.70
N GLU A 191 -14.67 -14.71 -9.70
CA GLU A 191 -14.78 -15.92 -8.90
C GLU A 191 -15.11 -16.97 -9.96
N VAL A 192 -14.07 -17.46 -10.63
CA VAL A 192 -14.07 -18.87 -10.90
C VAL A 192 -14.08 -19.43 -9.49
N ASP A 193 -15.29 -19.76 -9.01
CA ASP A 193 -15.48 -20.74 -7.95
C ASP A 193 -14.66 -21.94 -8.42
N TYR A 194 -13.37 -21.94 -8.08
CA TYR A 194 -12.74 -23.18 -7.76
C TYR A 194 -13.51 -23.60 -6.52
N GLU A 195 -14.62 -24.32 -6.74
CA GLU A 195 -14.98 -25.35 -5.79
C GLU A 195 -13.69 -26.14 -5.61
N GLU A 196 -12.91 -25.81 -4.57
CA GLU A 196 -11.97 -26.75 -4.00
C GLU A 196 -12.86 -27.91 -3.56
N GLN A 197 -13.12 -28.83 -4.49
CA GLN A 197 -13.49 -30.18 -4.17
C GLN A 197 -12.26 -30.75 -3.49
N GLY A 198 -12.12 -30.40 -2.21
CA GLY A 198 -11.19 -31.08 -1.31
C GLY A 198 -11.42 -32.57 -1.52
N PRO A 199 -10.36 -33.38 -1.54
CA PRO A 199 -10.49 -34.82 -1.75
C PRO A 199 -11.59 -35.38 -0.85
N SER A 200 -12.52 -36.14 -1.42
CA SER A 200 -13.79 -36.58 -0.83
C SER A 200 -13.69 -37.38 0.49
N GLU A 201 -12.47 -37.62 0.97
CA GLU A 201 -12.12 -38.46 2.10
C GLU A 201 -11.40 -37.72 3.24
N TRP A 202 -11.07 -36.43 3.10
CA TRP A 202 -10.43 -35.68 4.18
C TRP A 202 -11.49 -35.21 5.19
N SER A 203 -11.25 -35.42 6.49
CA SER A 203 -12.13 -34.94 7.57
C SER A 203 -12.15 -33.41 7.61
N THR A 204 -13.31 -32.77 7.74
CA THR A 204 -13.43 -31.29 7.87
C THR A 204 -12.74 -30.69 9.10
N THR A 205 -12.06 -31.51 9.90
CA THR A 205 -11.31 -31.13 11.09
C THR A 205 -9.98 -31.88 11.13
N ILE A 206 -8.95 -31.24 11.67
CA ILE A 206 -7.61 -31.81 11.93
C ILE A 206 -7.39 -31.73 13.44
N GLN A 207 -6.81 -32.77 14.04
CA GLN A 207 -6.50 -32.76 15.47
C GLN A 207 -5.42 -31.71 15.78
N GLU A 208 -5.52 -31.07 16.93
CA GLU A 208 -4.59 -29.99 17.29
C GLU A 208 -3.14 -30.47 17.38
N ASP A 209 -2.94 -31.71 17.83
CA ASP A 209 -1.63 -32.35 17.97
C ASP A 209 -1.01 -32.73 16.63
N GLU A 210 -1.78 -32.71 15.54
CA GLU A 210 -1.30 -32.93 14.18
C GLU A 210 -1.07 -31.60 13.45
N PHE A 211 -1.94 -30.62 13.67
CA PHE A 211 -1.90 -29.33 12.98
C PHE A 211 -0.80 -28.40 13.50
N PHE A 212 -0.74 -28.16 14.81
CA PHE A 212 0.17 -27.16 15.38
C PHE A 212 1.65 -27.48 15.23
N PRO A 213 2.11 -28.75 15.27
CA PRO A 213 3.51 -29.07 15.02
C PRO A 213 4.00 -28.72 13.61
N LEU A 214 3.10 -28.52 12.64
CA LEU A 214 3.47 -28.11 11.27
C LEU A 214 4.02 -26.68 11.22
N PHE A 215 3.71 -25.84 12.21
CA PHE A 215 4.06 -24.43 12.22
C PHE A 215 5.06 -24.12 13.33
N SER A 216 6.26 -23.70 12.95
CA SER A 216 7.29 -23.30 13.93
C SER A 216 6.89 -22.08 14.74
N PHE A 217 6.04 -21.20 14.20
CA PHE A 217 5.53 -19.99 14.85
C PHE A 217 4.03 -19.87 14.60
N PHE A 218 3.24 -19.83 15.68
CA PHE A 218 1.81 -19.56 15.64
C PHE A 218 1.32 -18.99 16.97
N LEU A 219 0.23 -18.24 16.92
CA LEU A 219 -0.55 -17.79 18.09
C LEU A 219 -2.03 -18.07 17.81
N VAL A 220 -2.75 -18.55 18.82
CA VAL A 220 -4.21 -18.67 18.79
C VAL A 220 -4.77 -17.61 19.73
N LEU A 221 -5.56 -16.69 19.20
CA LEU A 221 -6.13 -15.57 19.96
C LEU A 221 -7.63 -15.79 20.21
N SER A 222 -8.12 -15.39 21.38
CA SER A 222 -9.57 -15.25 21.61
C SER A 222 -10.11 -13.93 21.07
N ARG A 223 -11.43 -13.73 21.16
CA ARG A 223 -12.10 -12.48 20.78
C ARG A 223 -11.66 -11.29 21.62
N GLU A 224 -11.17 -11.55 22.82
CA GLU A 224 -10.63 -10.55 23.74
C GLU A 224 -9.11 -10.36 23.55
N LEU A 225 -8.55 -10.87 22.44
CA LEU A 225 -7.12 -10.82 22.12
C LEU A 225 -6.21 -11.47 23.18
N CYS A 226 -6.74 -12.40 23.97
CA CYS A 226 -5.95 -13.23 24.88
C CYS A 226 -5.30 -14.39 24.12
N ILE A 227 -4.00 -14.60 24.33
CA ILE A 227 -3.24 -15.69 23.69
C ILE A 227 -3.63 -17.02 24.34
N LYS A 228 -4.46 -17.82 23.68
CA LYS A 228 -4.94 -19.12 24.16
C LYS A 228 -3.91 -20.23 23.97
N LYS A 229 -3.16 -20.20 22.86
CA LYS A 229 -2.09 -21.16 22.55
C LYS A 229 -0.97 -20.42 21.83
N ALA A 230 0.27 -20.82 22.10
CA ALA A 230 1.45 -20.31 21.43
C ALA A 230 2.36 -21.47 21.01
N SER A 231 3.03 -21.33 19.87
CA SER A 231 4.06 -22.29 19.44
C SER A 231 5.18 -22.44 20.48
N VAL A 232 5.85 -23.59 20.45
CA VAL A 232 7.03 -23.83 21.30
C VAL A 232 8.09 -22.74 21.10
N SER A 233 8.29 -22.26 19.87
CA SER A 233 9.26 -21.19 19.58
C SER A 233 8.92 -19.88 20.30
N PHE A 234 7.64 -19.47 20.32
CA PHE A 234 7.21 -18.30 21.09
C PHE A 234 7.32 -18.52 22.60
N SER A 235 6.93 -19.69 23.08
CA SER A 235 7.04 -20.05 24.50
C SER A 235 8.48 -20.12 25.00
N ASN A 236 9.44 -20.43 24.12
CA ASN A 236 10.88 -20.37 24.42
C ASN A 236 11.39 -18.93 24.56
N LEU A 237 10.82 -17.99 23.80
CA LEU A 237 11.15 -16.57 23.89
C LEU A 237 10.51 -15.92 25.13
N ASP A 238 9.28 -16.28 25.44
CA ASP A 238 8.55 -15.80 26.60
C ASP A 238 7.69 -16.92 27.21
N LYS A 239 8.09 -17.41 28.38
CA LYS A 239 7.39 -18.48 29.10
C LYS A 239 6.00 -18.09 29.61
N HIS A 240 5.71 -16.78 29.69
CA HIS A 240 4.46 -16.23 30.16
C HIS A 240 3.60 -15.67 29.02
N ILE A 241 3.86 -16.09 27.77
CA ILE A 241 3.12 -15.64 26.60
C ILE A 241 1.69 -16.17 26.58
N GLN A 242 1.49 -17.44 26.96
CA GLN A 242 0.17 -18.06 26.96
C GLN A 242 -0.64 -17.54 28.15
N GLY A 243 -1.86 -17.08 27.86
CA GLY A 243 -2.75 -16.40 28.80
C GLY A 243 -2.56 -14.88 28.87
N ALA A 244 -1.48 -14.33 28.33
CA ALA A 244 -1.28 -12.88 28.26
C ALA A 244 -2.22 -12.24 27.22
N HIS A 245 -2.49 -10.95 27.41
CA HIS A 245 -3.15 -10.15 26.39
C HIS A 245 -2.16 -9.85 25.26
N PHE A 246 -2.60 -9.95 24.01
CA PHE A 246 -1.73 -9.84 22.83
C PHE A 246 -0.96 -8.52 22.81
N CYS A 247 -1.62 -7.40 23.11
CA CYS A 247 -1.01 -6.07 23.11
C CYS A 247 0.08 -5.87 24.17
N ASP A 248 0.14 -6.73 25.20
CA ASP A 248 1.20 -6.66 26.21
C ASP A 248 2.51 -7.27 25.71
N LYS A 249 2.43 -8.12 24.68
CA LYS A 249 3.54 -8.92 24.16
C LYS A 249 3.93 -8.56 22.74
N PHE A 250 2.97 -8.08 21.94
CA PHE A 250 3.13 -7.86 20.51
C PHE A 250 2.64 -6.47 20.09
N LEU A 251 3.25 -5.99 19.01
CA LEU A 251 2.83 -4.80 18.30
C LEU A 251 2.62 -5.18 16.82
N ILE A 252 1.47 -4.80 16.27
CA ILE A 252 1.22 -4.94 14.83
C ILE A 252 1.90 -3.78 14.13
N ALA A 253 2.95 -4.08 13.37
CA ALA A 253 3.64 -3.05 12.60
C ALA A 253 2.85 -2.61 11.36
N ARG A 254 2.06 -3.53 10.77
CA ARG A 254 1.22 -3.33 9.58
C ARG A 254 0.05 -4.33 9.55
N PRO A 255 -1.11 -3.95 9.00
CA PRO A 255 -1.48 -2.58 8.64
C PRO A 255 -1.66 -1.70 9.90
N TYR A 256 -1.72 -0.38 9.73
CA TYR A 256 -1.97 0.54 10.83
C TYR A 256 -3.46 0.52 11.17
N ILE A 257 -3.84 -0.35 12.10
CA ILE A 257 -5.21 -0.51 12.57
C ILE A 257 -5.25 -0.53 14.10
N ASP A 258 -6.38 -0.14 14.66
CA ASP A 258 -6.70 -0.45 16.04
C ASP A 258 -6.65 -1.96 16.26
N ILE A 259 -5.90 -2.39 17.29
CA ILE A 259 -5.76 -3.80 17.63
C ILE A 259 -7.01 -4.24 18.40
N THR A 260 -8.08 -4.51 17.66
CA THR A 260 -9.31 -5.19 18.14
C THR A 260 -9.52 -6.47 17.35
N PHE A 261 -10.28 -7.41 17.92
CA PHE A 261 -10.59 -8.65 17.21
C PHE A 261 -11.40 -8.39 15.95
N GLU A 262 -12.33 -7.43 15.97
CA GLU A 262 -13.10 -7.02 14.82
C GLU A 262 -12.19 -6.51 13.70
N SER A 263 -11.26 -5.62 14.01
CA SER A 263 -10.32 -5.08 13.03
C SER A 263 -9.42 -6.16 12.45
N VAL A 264 -8.87 -7.06 13.28
CA VAL A 264 -8.01 -8.17 12.82
C VAL A 264 -8.78 -9.19 12.00
N SER A 265 -9.98 -9.59 12.44
CA SER A 265 -10.85 -10.54 11.70
C SER A 265 -11.34 -9.94 10.38
N PHE A 266 -11.51 -8.62 10.32
CA PHE A 266 -11.85 -7.92 9.10
C PHE A 266 -10.72 -7.98 8.07
N LEU A 267 -9.47 -7.78 8.50
CA LEU A 267 -8.30 -7.95 7.63
C LEU A 267 -8.22 -9.35 7.04
N GLU A 268 -8.50 -10.37 7.84
CA GLU A 268 -8.52 -11.76 7.39
C GLU A 268 -9.55 -11.91 6.26
N ARG A 269 -10.82 -11.56 6.49
CA ARG A 269 -11.90 -11.72 5.50
C ARG A 269 -11.64 -10.97 4.20
N CYS A 270 -11.06 -9.77 4.26
CA CYS A 270 -10.70 -8.99 3.08
C CYS A 270 -9.56 -9.62 2.27
N ASN A 271 -8.68 -10.41 2.90
CA ASN A 271 -7.54 -11.08 2.26
C ASN A 271 -7.81 -12.56 1.92
N SER A 272 -8.77 -13.20 2.59
CA SER A 272 -9.12 -14.62 2.45
C SER A 272 -10.42 -14.85 1.65
N SER A 273 -10.95 -13.81 1.00
CA SER A 273 -11.94 -13.99 -0.07
C SER A 273 -11.20 -14.48 -1.33
N ASN A 274 -10.78 -15.73 -1.28
CA ASN A 274 -10.35 -16.57 -2.40
C ASN A 274 -11.48 -17.53 -2.75
#